data_AF-A0A1L8SW36-F1
#
_entry.id   AF-A0A1L8SW36-F1
#
_cell.length_a   1.000
_cell.length_b   1.000
_cell.length_c   1.000
_cell.angle_alpha   90.00
_cell.angle_beta   90.00
_cell.angle_gamma   90.00
#
_symmetry.space_group_name_H-M   'P 1'
#
loop_
_entity.id
_entity.type
_entity.pdbx_description
1 polymer ?
#
loop_
_entity_poly.entity_id
_entity_poly.type
_entity_poly.pdbx_seq_one_letter_code
_entity_poly.pdbx_strand_id
1 'polypeptide(L)'
;MDLTMIEHPIKMYIRRDLGITVEQFGKLAGIPQSTLATWIKRERRVEKLPIDFYQALATVRKQKIETVYRELLVWQQRYDRYRQESIQSLTEEKPLFSLAAAEGRKIYQLYRGRQAESQLLEPMKRLRQAIDQLDAAAFVQALIEIYGMVAAPMPTWVAKSFNKTELKEIGQAFYNELLIKG
;
A
#
# COMPACT_ATOMS: atom_id res chain seq x y z
N MET A 1 15.15 5.25 3.18
CA MET A 1 15.39 6.07 1.96
C MET A 1 14.06 6.72 1.64
N ASP A 2 14.02 8.04 1.52
CA ASP A 2 12.80 8.76 1.15
C ASP A 2 12.30 8.25 -0.20
N LEU A 3 11.10 7.66 -0.20
CA LEU A 3 10.37 7.32 -1.42
C LEU A 3 9.89 8.62 -2.06
N THR A 4 10.79 9.34 -2.75
CA THR A 4 10.37 10.45 -3.60
C THR A 4 9.44 9.88 -4.67
N MET A 5 8.18 10.31 -4.65
CA MET A 5 7.14 9.87 -5.58
C MET A 5 7.66 9.89 -7.03
N ILE A 6 7.74 8.72 -7.66
CA ILE A 6 8.13 8.61 -9.07
C ILE A 6 6.87 8.67 -9.93
N GLU A 7 6.71 9.75 -10.68
CA GLU A 7 5.65 9.87 -11.68
C GLU A 7 6.03 9.14 -12.99
N HIS A 8 5.10 9.10 -13.94
CA HIS A 8 5.29 8.49 -15.25
C HIS A 8 6.64 8.88 -15.91
N PRO A 9 7.37 7.95 -16.58
CA PRO A 9 8.70 8.20 -17.15
C PRO A 9 8.80 9.43 -18.05
N ILE A 10 7.79 9.66 -18.90
CA ILE A 10 7.69 10.88 -19.75
C ILE A 10 7.77 12.16 -18.90
N LYS A 11 7.02 12.24 -17.79
CA LYS A 11 7.03 13.40 -16.90
C LYS A 11 8.38 13.56 -16.23
N MET A 12 8.93 12.46 -15.72
CA MET A 12 10.20 12.47 -15.01
C MET A 12 11.32 12.95 -15.91
N TYR A 13 11.45 12.38 -17.11
CA TYR A 13 12.48 12.77 -18.07
C TYR A 13 12.36 14.25 -18.48
N ILE A 14 11.16 14.71 -18.82
CA ILE A 14 10.96 16.12 -19.23
C ILE A 14 11.23 17.09 -18.07
N ARG A 15 10.76 16.80 -16.86
CA ARG A 15 10.91 17.72 -15.72
C ARG A 15 12.29 17.67 -15.07
N ARG A 16 12.87 16.48 -14.93
CA ARG A 16 14.14 16.28 -14.22
C ARG A 16 15.35 16.44 -15.14
N ASP A 17 15.29 15.90 -16.35
CA ASP A 17 16.47 15.87 -17.22
C ASP A 17 16.47 17.00 -18.25
N LEU A 18 15.30 17.42 -18.76
CA LEU A 18 15.19 18.59 -19.63
C LEU A 18 14.95 19.89 -18.85
N GLY A 19 14.51 19.81 -17.59
CA GLY A 19 14.26 20.99 -16.75
C GLY A 19 13.08 21.86 -17.20
N ILE A 20 12.16 21.32 -17.99
CA ILE A 20 10.98 22.04 -18.50
C ILE A 20 9.67 21.33 -18.13
N THR A 21 8.54 21.98 -18.34
CA THR A 21 7.23 21.36 -18.15
C THR A 21 6.84 20.49 -19.35
N VAL A 22 5.94 19.51 -19.13
CA VAL A 22 5.39 18.68 -20.22
C VAL A 22 4.64 19.52 -21.26
N GLU A 23 4.00 20.62 -20.84
CA GLU A 23 3.34 21.55 -21.75
C GLU A 23 4.34 22.29 -22.64
N GLN A 24 5.41 22.84 -22.04
CA GLN A 24 6.49 23.48 -22.81
C GLN A 24 7.14 22.50 -23.79
N PHE A 25 7.40 21.27 -23.36
CA PHE A 25 7.91 20.24 -24.25
C PHE A 25 6.95 19.96 -25.41
N GLY A 26 5.65 19.80 -25.15
CA GLY A 26 4.65 19.57 -26.21
C GLY A 26 4.65 20.68 -27.26
N LYS A 27 4.78 21.95 -26.84
CA LYS A 27 4.90 23.11 -27.75
C LYS A 27 6.18 23.05 -28.59
N LEU A 28 7.33 22.74 -27.98
CA LEU A 28 8.62 22.64 -28.68
C LEU A 28 8.69 21.44 -29.64
N ALA A 29 8.08 20.32 -29.25
CA ALA A 29 8.09 19.07 -29.98
C ALA A 29 7.02 19.01 -31.10
N GLY A 30 6.09 19.96 -31.15
CA GLY A 30 4.92 19.89 -32.04
C GLY A 30 3.96 18.75 -31.69
N ILE A 31 4.02 18.22 -30.47
CA ILE A 31 3.17 17.11 -30.02
C ILE A 31 1.99 17.69 -29.24
N PRO A 32 0.73 17.41 -29.64
CA PRO A 32 -0.43 17.90 -28.92
C PRO A 32 -0.38 17.50 -27.44
N GLN A 33 -0.70 18.45 -26.56
CA GLN A 33 -0.70 18.20 -25.11
C GLN A 33 -1.68 17.09 -24.73
N SER A 34 -2.82 16.96 -25.43
CA SER A 34 -3.79 15.88 -25.27
C SER A 34 -3.18 14.50 -25.54
N THR A 35 -2.26 14.40 -26.50
CA THR A 35 -1.54 13.16 -26.83
C THR A 35 -0.60 12.77 -25.70
N LEU A 36 0.23 13.70 -25.23
CA LEU A 36 1.14 13.46 -24.10
C LEU A 36 0.37 13.10 -22.83
N ALA A 37 -0.71 13.83 -22.54
CA ALA A 37 -1.59 13.55 -21.41
C ALA A 37 -2.23 12.16 -21.51
N THR A 38 -2.63 11.74 -22.71
CA THR A 38 -3.20 10.41 -22.94
C THR A 38 -2.17 9.32 -22.70
N TRP A 39 -0.94 9.46 -23.20
CA TRP A 39 0.12 8.48 -22.96
C TRP A 39 0.45 8.35 -21.48
N ILE A 40 0.55 9.48 -20.77
CA ILE A 40 0.79 9.51 -19.32
C ILE A 40 -0.38 8.89 -18.56
N LYS A 41 -1.62 9.26 -18.86
CA LYS A 41 -2.83 8.80 -18.16
C LYS A 41 -3.07 7.30 -18.36
N ARG A 42 -2.76 6.78 -19.55
CA ARG A 42 -2.88 5.35 -19.87
C ARG A 42 -1.64 4.54 -19.50
N GLU A 43 -0.68 5.15 -18.78
CA GLU A 43 0.58 4.53 -18.38
C GLU A 43 1.29 3.82 -19.54
N ARG A 44 1.30 4.46 -20.72
CA ARG A 44 1.88 3.86 -21.92
C ARG A 44 3.38 3.73 -21.71
N ARG A 45 3.83 2.47 -21.68
CA ARG A 45 5.23 2.07 -21.61
C ARG A 45 6.08 2.81 -22.64
N VAL A 46 7.28 3.24 -22.22
CA VAL A 46 8.26 3.93 -23.06
C VAL A 46 8.44 3.17 -24.36
N GLU A 47 8.71 1.86 -24.31
CA GLU A 47 9.01 1.00 -25.47
C GLU A 47 7.90 1.00 -26.55
N LYS A 48 6.69 1.45 -26.21
CA LYS A 48 5.53 1.49 -27.11
C LYS A 48 5.25 2.89 -27.67
N LEU A 49 6.06 3.90 -27.36
CA LEU A 49 5.87 5.26 -27.87
C LEU A 49 6.34 5.39 -29.34
N PRO A 50 5.73 6.29 -30.14
CA PRO A 50 6.14 6.51 -31.52
C PRO A 50 7.59 7.01 -31.64
N ILE A 51 8.26 6.70 -32.75
CA ILE A 51 9.66 7.10 -32.97
C ILE A 51 9.85 8.62 -32.94
N ASP A 52 8.88 9.36 -33.47
CA ASP A 52 8.85 10.82 -33.54
C ASP A 52 8.97 11.46 -32.14
N PHE A 53 8.46 10.81 -31.10
CA PHE A 53 8.57 11.29 -29.73
C PHE A 53 10.04 11.30 -29.25
N TYR A 54 10.80 10.23 -29.54
CA TYR A 54 12.21 10.18 -29.16
C TYR A 54 13.05 11.13 -30.01
N GLN A 55 12.71 11.31 -31.29
CA GLN A 55 13.37 12.29 -32.16
C GLN A 55 13.15 13.71 -31.64
N ALA A 56 11.94 14.04 -31.19
CA ALA A 56 11.66 15.33 -30.59
C ALA A 56 12.45 15.55 -29.30
N LEU A 57 12.51 14.55 -28.41
CA LEU A 57 13.33 14.62 -27.19
C LEU A 57 14.83 14.75 -27.48
N ALA A 58 15.33 14.01 -28.46
CA ALA A 58 16.73 14.07 -28.92
C ALA A 58 17.07 15.47 -29.44
N THR A 59 16.16 16.08 -30.21
CA THR A 59 16.29 17.44 -30.72
C THR A 59 16.34 18.46 -29.58
N VAL A 60 15.37 18.42 -28.66
CA VAL A 60 15.30 19.39 -27.55
C VAL A 60 16.51 19.25 -26.62
N ARG A 61 16.96 18.02 -26.35
CA ARG A 61 18.11 17.75 -25.48
C ARG A 61 19.46 17.86 -26.16
N LYS A 62 19.49 18.02 -27.49
CA LYS A 62 20.70 18.04 -28.34
C LYS A 62 21.58 16.80 -28.14
N GLN A 63 20.94 15.64 -28.09
CA GLN A 63 21.62 14.34 -27.94
C GLN A 63 21.17 13.36 -29.03
N LYS A 64 21.92 12.27 -29.18
CA LYS A 64 21.52 11.20 -30.09
C LYS A 64 20.30 10.45 -29.57
N ILE A 65 19.44 10.00 -30.48
CA ILE A 65 18.19 9.30 -30.17
C ILE A 65 18.41 8.05 -29.32
N GLU A 66 19.51 7.30 -29.54
CA GLU A 66 19.82 6.08 -28.78
C GLU A 66 20.18 6.39 -27.33
N THR A 67 20.77 7.56 -27.07
CA THR A 67 21.12 8.02 -25.72
C THR A 67 19.86 8.40 -24.97
N VAL A 68 19.01 9.22 -25.58
CA VAL A 68 17.69 9.59 -25.04
C VAL A 68 16.83 8.36 -24.78
N TYR A 69 16.79 7.41 -25.70
CA TYR A 69 16.02 6.18 -25.55
C TYR A 69 16.53 5.34 -24.36
N ARG A 70 17.84 5.13 -24.23
CA ARG A 70 18.42 4.40 -23.08
C ARG A 70 18.09 5.06 -21.74
N GLU A 71 18.16 6.38 -21.67
CA GLU A 71 17.84 7.09 -20.43
C GLU A 71 16.35 7.04 -20.08
N LEU A 72 15.47 7.13 -21.08
CA LEU A 72 14.04 6.90 -20.87
C LEU A 72 13.76 5.48 -20.38
N LEU A 73 14.48 4.46 -20.86
CA LEU A 73 14.37 3.10 -20.35
C LEU A 73 14.80 3.00 -18.89
N VAL A 74 15.83 3.73 -18.46
CA VAL A 74 16.21 3.81 -17.04
C VAL A 74 15.07 4.38 -16.20
N TRP A 75 14.38 5.41 -16.69
CA TRP A 75 13.18 5.91 -16.01
C TRP A 75 12.02 4.93 -16.01
N GLN A 76 11.80 4.18 -17.10
CA GLN A 76 10.81 3.11 -17.14
C GLN A 76 11.12 2.05 -16.07
N GLN A 77 12.38 1.61 -15.95
CA GLN A 77 12.79 0.65 -14.92
C GLN A 77 12.60 1.19 -13.50
N ARG A 78 12.92 2.46 -13.26
CA ARG A 78 12.69 3.11 -11.95
C ARG A 78 11.20 3.23 -11.65
N TYR A 79 10.38 3.58 -12.65
CA TYR A 79 8.94 3.65 -12.50
C TYR A 79 8.31 2.28 -12.27
N ASP A 80 8.74 1.26 -13.01
CA ASP A 80 8.28 -0.13 -12.82
C ASP A 80 8.66 -0.62 -11.42
N ARG A 81 9.89 -0.35 -10.97
CA ARG A 81 10.33 -0.65 -9.60
C ARG A 81 9.51 0.11 -8.56
N TYR A 82 9.34 1.43 -8.70
CA TYR A 82 8.52 2.20 -7.77
C TYR A 82 7.06 1.77 -7.79
N ARG A 83 6.50 1.40 -8.94
CA ARG A 83 5.14 0.83 -9.04
C ARG A 83 5.08 -0.50 -8.34
N GLN A 84 6.03 -1.40 -8.57
CA GLN A 84 6.12 -2.70 -7.92
C GLN A 84 6.33 -2.56 -6.42
N GLU A 85 7.25 -1.71 -5.97
CA GLU A 85 7.48 -1.36 -4.56
C GLU A 85 6.27 -0.62 -3.97
N SER A 86 5.54 0.18 -4.74
CA SER A 86 4.32 0.86 -4.27
C SER A 86 3.17 -0.13 -4.15
N ILE A 87 3.03 -1.07 -5.09
CA ILE A 87 2.07 -2.17 -5.04
C ILE A 87 2.45 -3.12 -3.91
N GLN A 88 3.74 -3.43 -3.76
CA GLN A 88 4.28 -4.17 -2.63
C GLN A 88 4.02 -3.43 -1.32
N SER A 89 4.18 -2.10 -1.26
CA SER A 89 3.89 -1.26 -0.10
C SER A 89 2.38 -1.15 0.20
N LEU A 90 1.53 -1.25 -0.83
CA LEU A 90 0.08 -1.33 -0.70
C LEU A 90 -0.35 -2.75 -0.25
N THR A 91 0.44 -3.78 -0.57
CA THR A 91 0.33 -5.13 0.00
C THR A 91 1.11 -5.29 1.32
N GLU A 92 1.95 -4.32 1.69
CA GLU A 92 2.74 -4.18 2.91
C GLU A 92 2.22 -3.02 3.79
N GLU A 93 0.94 -2.62 3.66
CA GLU A 93 0.18 -2.43 4.89
C GLU A 93 0.34 -3.78 5.59
N LYS A 94 1.14 -3.86 6.67
CA LYS A 94 1.35 -5.10 7.45
C LYS A 94 0.04 -5.90 7.39
N PRO A 95 0.02 -7.10 6.78
CA PRO A 95 -1.25 -7.74 6.42
C PRO A 95 -2.14 -7.70 7.64
N LEU A 96 -3.42 -7.30 7.53
CA LEU A 96 -4.29 -7.08 8.70
C LEU A 96 -4.20 -8.23 9.71
N PHE A 97 -3.98 -9.46 9.23
CA PHE A 97 -3.54 -10.63 9.97
C PHE A 97 -2.35 -10.39 10.94
N SER A 98 -1.21 -9.89 10.46
CA SER A 98 -0.02 -9.56 11.25
C SER A 98 -0.24 -8.42 12.24
N LEU A 99 -1.06 -7.42 11.88
CA LEU A 99 -1.47 -6.35 12.81
C LEU A 99 -2.33 -6.89 13.92
N ALA A 100 -3.31 -7.73 13.58
CA ALA A 100 -4.18 -8.41 14.53
C ALA A 100 -3.41 -9.36 15.45
N ALA A 101 -2.45 -10.11 14.92
CA ALA A 101 -1.55 -10.94 15.73
C ALA A 101 -0.69 -10.09 16.68
N ALA A 102 -0.12 -8.99 16.20
CA ALA A 102 0.67 -8.08 17.04
C ALA A 102 -0.17 -7.43 18.15
N GLU A 103 -1.40 -7.01 17.85
CA GLU A 103 -2.34 -6.51 18.85
C GLU A 103 -2.76 -7.60 19.84
N GLY A 104 -3.01 -8.83 19.38
CA GLY A 104 -3.30 -9.98 20.26
C GLY A 104 -2.18 -10.22 21.26
N ARG A 105 -0.92 -10.23 20.81
CA ARG A 105 0.26 -10.34 21.70
C ARG A 105 0.34 -9.21 22.71
N LYS A 106 0.16 -7.97 22.27
CA LYS A 106 0.22 -6.78 23.12
C LYS A 106 -0.86 -6.83 24.20
N ILE A 107 -2.09 -7.20 23.84
CA ILE A 107 -3.20 -7.34 24.78
C ILE A 107 -2.92 -8.45 25.79
N TYR A 108 -2.48 -9.63 25.35
CA TYR A 108 -2.09 -10.70 26.25
C TYR A 108 -1.00 -10.25 27.24
N GLN A 109 0.01 -9.51 26.78
CA GLN A 109 1.05 -8.96 27.65
C GLN A 109 0.50 -8.00 28.71
N LEU A 110 -0.53 -7.20 28.40
CA LEU A 110 -1.18 -6.33 29.38
C LEU A 110 -1.94 -7.13 30.44
N TYR A 111 -2.64 -8.19 30.05
CA TYR A 111 -3.31 -9.10 30.98
C TYR A 111 -2.30 -9.79 31.91
N ARG A 112 -1.19 -10.28 31.34
CA ARG A 112 -0.10 -10.91 32.09
C ARG A 112 0.58 -9.94 33.06
N GLY A 113 0.83 -8.70 32.62
CA GLY A 113 1.39 -7.65 33.48
C GLY A 113 0.48 -7.30 34.67
N ARG A 114 -0.82 -7.58 34.57
CA ARG A 114 -1.83 -7.33 35.63
C ARG A 114 -2.22 -8.59 36.41
N GLN A 115 -1.64 -9.74 36.09
CA GLN A 115 -2.01 -11.05 36.67
C GLN A 115 -3.52 -11.34 36.54
N ALA A 116 -4.11 -10.95 35.41
CA ALA A 116 -5.56 -11.01 35.15
C ALA A 116 -5.94 -12.03 34.07
N GLU A 117 -5.07 -12.96 33.72
CA GLU A 117 -5.24 -13.90 32.61
C GLU A 117 -6.52 -14.75 32.74
N SER A 118 -6.94 -15.08 33.96
CA SER A 118 -8.19 -15.80 34.22
C SER A 118 -9.44 -15.04 33.76
N GLN A 119 -9.40 -13.71 33.75
CA GLN A 119 -10.50 -12.84 33.32
C GLN A 119 -10.65 -12.83 31.79
N LEU A 120 -9.64 -13.29 31.05
CA LEU A 120 -9.63 -13.34 29.60
C LEU A 120 -10.43 -14.54 29.04
N LEU A 121 -10.67 -15.58 29.86
CA LEU A 121 -11.27 -16.85 29.42
C LEU A 121 -12.67 -16.71 28.81
N GLU A 122 -13.56 -15.99 29.48
CA GLU A 122 -14.95 -15.83 29.02
C GLU A 122 -15.05 -14.92 27.77
N PRO A 123 -14.41 -13.75 27.70
CA PRO A 123 -14.35 -12.95 26.48
C PRO A 123 -13.71 -13.70 25.30
N MET A 124 -12.69 -14.53 25.54
CA MET A 124 -12.08 -15.36 24.50
C MET A 124 -13.03 -16.40 23.91
N LYS A 125 -13.88 -17.05 24.74
CA LYS A 125 -14.89 -18.00 24.24
C LYS A 125 -15.89 -17.30 23.31
N ARG A 126 -16.34 -16.10 23.70
CA ARG A 126 -17.25 -15.28 22.88
C ARG A 126 -16.60 -14.84 21.58
N LEU A 127 -15.34 -14.41 21.64
CA LEU A 127 -14.55 -14.07 20.47
C LEU A 127 -14.43 -15.26 19.51
N ARG A 128 -14.14 -16.46 20.02
CA ARG A 128 -14.07 -17.69 19.22
C ARG A 128 -15.40 -17.98 18.52
N GLN A 129 -16.50 -17.91 19.27
CA GLN A 129 -17.84 -18.14 18.75
C GLN A 129 -18.20 -17.13 17.65
N ALA A 130 -17.87 -15.86 17.83
CA ALA A 130 -18.09 -14.82 16.82
C ALA A 130 -17.29 -15.06 15.53
N ILE A 131 -16.04 -15.54 15.65
CA ILE A 131 -15.20 -15.92 14.51
C ILE A 131 -15.80 -17.12 13.76
N ASP A 132 -16.25 -18.14 14.49
CA ASP A 132 -16.83 -19.35 13.88
C ASP A 132 -18.17 -19.06 13.19
N GLN A 133 -18.97 -18.14 13.74
CA GLN A 133 -20.26 -17.73 13.18
C GLN A 133 -20.14 -16.62 12.12
N LEU A 134 -18.94 -16.04 11.94
CA LEU A 134 -18.68 -14.90 11.06
C LEU A 134 -19.58 -13.69 11.39
N ASP A 135 -19.86 -13.50 12.69
CA ASP A 135 -20.71 -12.42 13.19
C ASP A 135 -19.83 -11.21 13.59
N ALA A 136 -19.85 -10.18 12.73
CA ALA A 136 -19.07 -8.97 12.93
C ALA A 136 -19.49 -8.17 14.17
N ALA A 137 -20.78 -8.17 14.53
CA ALA A 137 -21.27 -7.45 15.69
C ALA A 137 -20.82 -8.14 16.98
N ALA A 138 -20.98 -9.46 17.05
CA ALA A 138 -20.49 -10.26 18.18
C ALA A 138 -18.96 -10.20 18.30
N PHE A 139 -18.24 -10.14 17.17
CA PHE A 139 -16.79 -10.01 17.14
C PHE A 139 -16.32 -8.68 17.76
N VAL A 140 -16.90 -7.56 17.33
CA VAL A 140 -16.59 -6.24 17.90
C VAL A 140 -16.95 -6.17 19.38
N GLN A 141 -18.09 -6.73 19.78
CA GLN A 141 -18.51 -6.80 21.18
C GLN A 141 -17.50 -7.55 22.06
N ALA A 142 -16.99 -8.70 21.59
CA ALA A 142 -15.97 -9.45 22.30
C ALA A 142 -14.65 -8.67 22.41
N LEU A 143 -14.26 -7.92 21.37
CA LEU A 143 -13.08 -7.05 21.44
C LEU A 143 -13.26 -5.90 22.44
N ILE A 144 -14.44 -5.27 22.51
CA ILE A 144 -14.73 -4.23 23.49
C ILE A 144 -14.50 -4.74 24.93
N GLU A 145 -14.98 -5.95 25.24
CA GLU A 145 -14.79 -6.57 26.55
C GLU A 145 -13.31 -6.83 26.85
N ILE A 146 -12.58 -7.42 25.90
CA ILE A 146 -11.16 -7.75 26.04
C ILE A 146 -10.32 -6.47 26.26
N TYR A 147 -10.53 -5.43 25.46
CA TYR A 147 -9.77 -4.19 25.57
C TYR A 147 -10.18 -3.37 26.80
N GLY A 148 -11.46 -3.40 27.16
CA GLY A 148 -12.02 -2.67 28.30
C GLY A 148 -11.43 -3.13 29.64
N MET A 149 -11.26 -4.44 29.84
CA MET A 149 -10.68 -4.99 31.08
C MET A 149 -9.24 -4.54 31.32
N VAL A 150 -8.46 -4.34 30.26
CA VAL A 150 -7.09 -3.82 30.36
C VAL A 150 -7.00 -2.31 30.12
N ALA A 151 -8.13 -1.60 30.02
CA ALA A 151 -8.18 -0.17 29.73
C ALA A 151 -7.29 0.23 28.53
N ALA A 152 -7.23 -0.62 27.51
CA ALA A 152 -6.43 -0.39 26.31
C ALA A 152 -7.30 0.27 25.22
N PRO A 153 -6.75 1.23 24.45
CA PRO A 153 -7.48 1.78 23.31
C PRO A 153 -7.68 0.71 22.23
N MET A 154 -8.90 0.60 21.70
CA MET A 154 -9.16 -0.27 20.55
C MET A 154 -8.43 0.24 19.30
N PRO A 155 -7.88 -0.67 18.47
CA PRO A 155 -7.19 -0.27 17.27
C PRO A 155 -8.20 0.19 16.20
N THR A 156 -7.79 1.19 15.42
CA THR A 156 -8.65 1.86 14.43
C THR A 156 -9.12 0.95 13.30
N TRP A 157 -8.43 -0.17 13.05
CA TRP A 157 -8.84 -1.16 12.05
C TRP A 157 -10.11 -1.92 12.45
N VAL A 158 -10.50 -1.94 13.74
CA VAL A 158 -11.76 -2.54 14.22
C VAL A 158 -12.98 -1.74 13.77
N ALA A 159 -12.81 -0.45 13.45
CA ALA A 159 -13.87 0.40 12.91
C ALA A 159 -14.14 0.18 11.42
N LYS A 160 -13.33 -0.64 10.72
CA LYS A 160 -13.57 -1.01 9.33
C LYS A 160 -14.69 -2.06 9.26
N SER A 161 -15.53 -1.99 8.22
CA SER A 161 -16.49 -3.06 7.92
C SER A 161 -15.77 -4.31 7.44
N PHE A 162 -15.82 -5.39 8.21
CA PHE A 162 -15.22 -6.67 7.83
C PHE A 162 -16.11 -7.43 6.86
N ASN A 163 -15.54 -7.93 5.76
CA ASN A 163 -16.17 -9.03 5.04
C ASN A 163 -15.94 -10.37 5.79
N LYS A 164 -16.69 -11.41 5.43
CA LYS A 164 -16.66 -12.72 6.12
C LYS A 164 -15.25 -13.35 6.13
N THR A 165 -14.51 -13.22 5.04
CA THR A 165 -13.15 -13.78 4.91
C THR A 165 -12.16 -13.03 5.81
N GLU A 166 -12.22 -11.69 5.80
CA GLU A 166 -11.39 -10.83 6.64
C GLU A 166 -11.64 -11.07 8.13
N LEU A 167 -12.91 -11.15 8.55
CA LEU A 167 -13.26 -11.44 9.95
C LEU A 167 -12.63 -12.74 10.43
N LYS A 168 -12.72 -13.79 9.61
CA LYS A 168 -12.17 -15.12 9.94
C LYS A 168 -10.65 -15.07 10.08
N GLU A 169 -9.96 -14.49 9.10
CA GLU A 169 -8.49 -14.44 9.09
C GLU A 169 -7.92 -13.55 10.20
N ILE A 170 -8.47 -12.34 10.34
CA ILE A 170 -8.03 -11.34 11.33
C ILE A 170 -8.37 -11.81 12.74
N GLY A 171 -9.60 -12.30 12.94
CA GLY A 171 -10.05 -12.80 14.23
C GLY A 171 -9.24 -14.01 14.68
N GLN A 172 -8.94 -14.96 13.78
CA GLN A 172 -8.12 -16.12 14.11
C GLN A 172 -6.69 -15.71 14.47
N ALA A 173 -6.11 -14.74 13.76
CA ALA A 173 -4.76 -14.23 14.06
C ALA A 173 -4.67 -13.60 15.45
N PHE A 174 -5.63 -12.73 15.80
CA PHE A 174 -5.70 -12.12 17.12
C PHE A 174 -5.95 -13.16 18.22
N TYR A 175 -6.92 -14.06 18.01
CA TYR A 175 -7.29 -15.11 18.96
C TYR A 175 -6.14 -16.08 19.26
N ASN A 176 -5.38 -16.48 18.24
CA ASN A 176 -4.23 -17.38 18.41
C ASN A 176 -3.16 -16.79 19.35
N GLU A 177 -2.92 -15.48 19.27
CA GLU A 177 -1.92 -14.83 20.11
C GLU A 177 -2.41 -14.59 21.54
N LEU A 178 -3.73 -14.59 21.77
CA LEU A 178 -4.31 -14.65 23.12
C LEU A 178 -4.23 -16.06 23.73
N LEU A 179 -4.19 -17.10 22.88
CA LEU A 179 -4.03 -18.50 23.29
C LEU A 179 -2.58 -18.89 23.58
N ILE A 180 -1.61 -18.36 22.82
CA ILE A 180 -0.19 -18.75 22.94
C ILE A 180 0.42 -18.10 24.19
N LYS A 181 0.18 -18.78 25.32
CA LYS A 181 0.87 -18.88 26.62
C LYS A 181 -0.15 -19.08 27.76
N GLY A 182 -1.08 -20.02 27.56
CA GLY A 182 -1.47 -20.94 28.62
C GLY A 182 -0.55 -22.15 28.57
#